data_AF-A0A3G9D1F1-F1
#
_entry.id   AF-A0A3G9D1F1-F1
#
_cell.length_a   1.000
_cell.length_b   1.000
_cell.length_c   1.000
_cell.angle_alpha   90.00
_cell.angle_beta   90.00
_cell.angle_gamma   90.00
#
_symmetry.space_group_name_H-M   'P 1'
#
loop_
_entity.id
_entity.type
_entity.pdbx_description
1 polymer ?
#
loop_
_entity_poly.entity_id
_entity_poly.type
_entity_poly.pdbx_seq_one_letter_code
_entity_poly.pdbx_strand_id
1 'polypeptide(L)'
;MFMACLLLLNMGVSHAQENITTETQYHQENFYAAAGDSQTTNPVTTGDVITAAKTFKDYAEKNKTLPSTVQVGSQNVTNEQFTYLMSQAILNINNGKTTATINIIEVSSAPNPTGTAKGTLTKSNYVQSASKMANFMKTNGRLPNYVTTVIGKIAPQNIAYAMSRILTFYEENGRLPNYVTVQNAIQSTSSVSTGQGSTSNSNSSGTISDPGLSQYLVATANCQVNDPSIQSLAAQLTNGLNSTWEKAKAIFNWVRDSISYSFYYNTRYGATGTLQYRSANCCDHAHLVVALARAAGIPARYKHGICTFSSGTYGHVWAELYVDGKWYSADATSSRNSLGVINSWNTATATILGTYASLPF
;
A
#
# COMPACT_ATOMS: atom_id res chain seq x y z
N MET A 1 50.65 -4.37 -48.78
CA MET A 1 50.47 -5.71 -48.20
C MET A 1 49.01 -6.09 -48.42
N PHE A 2 48.79 -7.01 -49.36
CA PHE A 2 47.51 -7.58 -49.85
C PHE A 2 46.69 -8.22 -48.71
N MET A 3 45.39 -8.57 -48.80
CA MET A 3 44.22 -8.35 -49.67
C MET A 3 43.21 -9.47 -49.28
N ALA A 4 41.90 -9.23 -49.41
CA ALA A 4 40.86 -10.24 -49.76
C ALA A 4 40.57 -11.39 -48.76
N CYS A 5 39.46 -12.13 -48.81
CA CYS A 5 38.10 -11.99 -49.35
C CYS A 5 37.27 -13.15 -48.74
N LEU A 6 35.97 -12.92 -48.68
CA LEU A 6 34.83 -13.85 -48.83
C LEU A 6 35.12 -15.28 -49.37
N LEU A 7 34.55 -16.34 -48.76
CA LEU A 7 33.53 -17.24 -49.39
C LEU A 7 33.09 -18.42 -48.48
N LEU A 8 31.80 -18.76 -48.62
CA LEU A 8 31.11 -19.94 -48.10
C LEU A 8 31.57 -21.23 -48.79
N LEU A 9 31.52 -22.37 -48.09
CA LEU A 9 30.98 -23.63 -48.63
C LEU A 9 30.63 -24.64 -47.52
N ASN A 10 29.50 -25.28 -47.75
CA ASN A 10 28.81 -26.26 -46.93
C ASN A 10 29.15 -27.69 -47.41
N MET A 11 28.80 -28.67 -46.57
CA MET A 11 28.58 -30.10 -46.85
C MET A 11 29.75 -31.09 -46.68
N GLY A 12 29.52 -32.08 -45.83
CA GLY A 12 30.32 -33.30 -45.68
C GLY A 12 29.86 -34.14 -44.49
N VAL A 13 28.73 -34.85 -44.66
CA VAL A 13 28.10 -35.78 -43.71
C VAL A 13 28.90 -37.08 -43.60
N SER A 14 28.86 -37.71 -42.42
CA SER A 14 28.72 -39.17 -42.16
C SER A 14 29.84 -39.77 -41.30
N HIS A 15 29.50 -40.23 -40.09
CA HIS A 15 29.15 -41.64 -39.79
C HIS A 15 28.89 -41.80 -38.28
N ALA A 16 27.92 -42.67 -37.96
CA ALA A 16 27.51 -43.15 -36.64
C ALA A 16 28.68 -43.82 -35.87
N GLN A 17 28.65 -44.22 -34.60
CA GLN A 17 27.62 -44.59 -33.62
C GLN A 17 28.39 -44.86 -32.31
N GLU A 18 27.82 -44.65 -31.11
CA GLU A 18 27.72 -45.69 -30.06
C GLU A 18 27.21 -45.14 -28.72
N ASN A 19 26.29 -45.93 -28.15
CA ASN A 19 25.65 -45.84 -26.85
C ASN A 19 26.62 -46.17 -25.71
N ILE A 20 26.50 -45.50 -24.56
CA ILE A 20 26.66 -46.15 -23.24
C ILE A 20 25.60 -45.60 -22.28
N THR A 21 24.77 -46.51 -21.79
CA THR A 21 23.79 -46.40 -20.71
C THR A 21 24.47 -46.53 -19.35
N THR A 22 23.96 -45.82 -18.33
CA THR A 22 23.93 -46.32 -16.95
C THR A 22 22.81 -45.62 -16.17
N GLU A 23 21.76 -46.39 -15.89
CA GLU A 23 20.82 -46.14 -14.80
C GLU A 23 21.50 -46.41 -13.46
N THR A 24 21.11 -45.69 -12.40
CA THR A 24 21.15 -46.27 -11.06
C THR A 24 19.95 -45.77 -10.25
N GLN A 25 19.21 -46.75 -9.74
CA GLN A 25 17.94 -46.66 -9.05
C GLN A 25 18.05 -45.98 -7.67
N TYR A 26 16.95 -45.32 -7.29
CA TYR A 26 16.68 -44.82 -5.95
C TYR A 26 16.33 -45.98 -5.01
N HIS A 27 17.01 -46.05 -3.87
CA HIS A 27 16.61 -46.87 -2.73
C HIS A 27 15.56 -46.11 -1.90
N GLN A 28 14.43 -46.79 -1.70
CA GLN A 28 13.31 -46.41 -0.85
C GLN A 28 13.55 -47.00 0.54
N GLU A 29 13.52 -46.19 1.59
CA GLU A 29 13.21 -46.67 2.94
C GLU A 29 11.97 -45.94 3.46
N ASN A 30 10.90 -46.71 3.56
CA ASN A 30 9.65 -46.36 4.20
C ASN A 30 9.83 -46.40 5.73
N PHE A 31 9.56 -45.28 6.40
CA PHE A 31 9.05 -45.29 7.76
C PHE A 31 7.53 -45.05 7.71
N TYR A 32 6.77 -46.01 8.25
CA TYR A 32 5.31 -46.03 8.22
C TYR A 32 4.68 -44.97 9.14
N ALA A 33 3.82 -44.15 8.50
CA ALA A 33 2.53 -43.59 8.91
C ALA A 33 2.30 -43.08 10.35
N ALA A 34 1.92 -41.80 10.43
CA ALA A 34 0.80 -41.36 11.25
C ALA A 34 -0.32 -40.85 10.32
N ALA A 35 -1.52 -41.40 10.48
CA ALA A 35 -2.68 -41.15 9.65
C ALA A 35 -3.13 -39.68 9.71
N GLY A 36 -3.20 -39.05 8.55
CA GLY A 36 -3.88 -37.79 8.28
C GLY A 36 -4.07 -37.73 6.77
N ASP A 37 -5.31 -37.76 6.31
CA ASP A 37 -5.73 -37.80 4.92
C ASP A 37 -5.01 -36.74 4.06
N SER A 38 -4.02 -37.16 3.25
CA SER A 38 -3.41 -36.31 2.24
C SER A 38 -4.39 -36.19 1.07
N GLN A 39 -5.37 -35.30 1.24
CA GLN A 39 -6.19 -34.81 0.14
C GLN A 39 -5.25 -34.31 -0.95
N THR A 40 -5.18 -35.04 -2.08
CA THR A 40 -4.48 -34.57 -3.28
C THR A 40 -5.28 -33.41 -3.85
N THR A 41 -5.04 -32.20 -3.35
CA THR A 41 -5.69 -30.98 -3.82
C THR A 41 -5.19 -30.69 -5.24
N ASN A 42 -6.11 -30.70 -6.20
CA ASN A 42 -5.76 -30.41 -7.59
C ASN A 42 -5.31 -28.94 -7.74
N PRO A 43 -4.30 -28.64 -8.57
CA PRO A 43 -3.88 -27.26 -8.83
C PRO A 43 -5.04 -26.41 -9.37
N VAL A 44 -5.05 -25.13 -9.01
CA VAL A 44 -6.01 -24.15 -9.51
C VAL A 44 -5.35 -23.20 -10.50
N THR A 45 -6.11 -22.56 -11.38
CA THR A 45 -5.55 -21.56 -12.30
C THR A 45 -5.51 -20.17 -11.66
N THR A 46 -4.64 -19.30 -12.18
CA THR A 46 -4.63 -17.88 -11.81
C THR A 46 -6.00 -17.22 -12.07
N GLY A 47 -6.75 -17.66 -13.09
CA GLY A 47 -8.11 -17.22 -13.38
C GLY A 47 -9.14 -17.61 -12.31
N ASP A 48 -9.05 -18.84 -11.79
CA ASP A 48 -9.92 -19.30 -10.69
C ASP A 48 -9.71 -18.46 -9.43
N VAL A 49 -8.44 -18.12 -9.13
CA VAL A 49 -8.08 -17.30 -7.99
C VAL A 49 -8.58 -15.86 -8.14
N ILE A 50 -8.50 -15.27 -9.33
CA ILE A 50 -9.05 -13.94 -9.62
C ILE A 50 -10.57 -13.92 -9.35
N THR A 51 -11.29 -14.90 -9.90
CA THR A 51 -12.75 -15.02 -9.73
C THR A 51 -13.13 -15.14 -8.25
N ALA A 52 -12.42 -16.01 -7.52
CA ALA A 52 -12.64 -16.20 -6.08
C ALA A 52 -12.25 -14.98 -5.23
N ALA A 53 -11.34 -14.13 -5.71
CA ALA A 53 -10.90 -12.96 -4.95
C ALA A 53 -12.04 -11.94 -4.78
N LYS A 54 -12.94 -11.82 -5.76
CA LYS A 54 -14.12 -10.97 -5.67
C LYS A 54 -15.06 -11.43 -4.55
N THR A 55 -15.40 -12.72 -4.49
CA THR A 55 -16.30 -13.27 -3.45
C THR A 55 -15.68 -13.15 -2.06
N PHE A 56 -14.36 -13.37 -1.95
CA PHE A 56 -13.60 -13.16 -0.72
C PHE A 56 -13.62 -11.69 -0.26
N LYS A 57 -13.40 -10.75 -1.18
CA LYS A 57 -13.46 -9.30 -0.91
C LYS A 57 -14.86 -8.89 -0.44
N ASP A 58 -15.90 -9.29 -1.17
CA ASP A 58 -17.29 -8.93 -0.86
C ASP A 58 -17.71 -9.49 0.52
N TYR A 59 -17.31 -10.72 0.86
CA TYR A 59 -17.51 -11.29 2.19
C TYR A 59 -16.81 -10.46 3.27
N ALA A 60 -15.53 -10.13 3.06
CA ALA A 60 -14.73 -9.38 4.02
C ALA A 60 -15.29 -7.97 4.27
N GLU A 61 -15.77 -7.30 3.22
CA GLU A 61 -16.41 -5.99 3.30
C GLU A 61 -17.73 -6.05 4.08
N LYS A 62 -18.53 -7.10 3.85
CA LYS A 62 -19.82 -7.32 4.51
C LYS A 62 -19.67 -7.68 5.99
N ASN A 63 -18.81 -8.64 6.30
CA ASN A 63 -18.73 -9.26 7.63
C ASN A 63 -17.62 -8.68 8.53
N LYS A 64 -16.74 -7.84 7.98
CA LYS A 64 -15.54 -7.31 8.66
C LYS A 64 -14.59 -8.39 9.20
N THR A 65 -14.73 -9.60 8.67
CA THR A 65 -13.93 -10.80 8.97
C THR A 65 -13.64 -11.54 7.67
N LEU A 66 -12.58 -12.34 7.62
CA LEU A 66 -12.33 -13.19 6.46
C LEU A 66 -13.28 -14.40 6.46
N PRO A 67 -13.71 -14.90 5.30
CA PRO A 67 -14.46 -16.16 5.24
C PRO A 67 -13.56 -17.30 5.75
N SER A 68 -14.12 -18.30 6.42
CA SER A 68 -13.35 -19.47 6.88
C SER A 68 -12.86 -20.34 5.72
N THR A 69 -13.63 -20.40 4.62
CA THR A 69 -13.30 -21.13 3.41
C THR A 69 -13.71 -20.36 2.16
N VAL A 70 -13.08 -20.67 1.04
CA VAL A 70 -13.26 -20.01 -0.25
C VAL A 70 -13.31 -21.06 -1.35
N GLN A 71 -14.30 -20.98 -2.23
CA GLN A 71 -14.36 -21.84 -3.40
C GLN A 71 -13.52 -21.24 -4.54
N VAL A 72 -12.53 -22.01 -5.02
CA VAL A 72 -11.59 -21.64 -6.07
C VAL A 72 -11.63 -22.72 -7.14
N GLY A 73 -12.34 -22.45 -8.24
CA GLY A 73 -12.67 -23.48 -9.23
C GLY A 73 -13.48 -24.62 -8.59
N SER A 74 -12.97 -25.85 -8.68
CA SER A 74 -13.56 -27.04 -8.03
C SER A 74 -13.07 -27.28 -6.60
N GLN A 75 -12.11 -26.49 -6.10
CA GLN A 75 -11.49 -26.69 -4.80
C GLN A 75 -12.13 -25.79 -3.75
N ASN A 76 -12.36 -26.31 -2.55
CA ASN A 76 -12.74 -25.50 -1.39
C ASN A 76 -11.51 -25.40 -0.48
N VAL A 77 -10.99 -24.19 -0.29
CA VAL A 77 -9.72 -23.94 0.42
C VAL A 77 -9.94 -23.06 1.64
N THR A 78 -9.08 -23.15 2.65
CA THR A 78 -9.12 -22.26 3.82
C THR A 78 -8.72 -20.83 3.43
N ASN A 79 -8.99 -19.83 4.28
CA ASN A 79 -8.51 -18.47 4.05
C ASN A 79 -6.98 -18.36 4.05
N GLU A 80 -6.28 -19.20 4.82
CA GLU A 80 -4.82 -19.28 4.82
C GLU A 80 -4.30 -19.76 3.45
N GLN A 81 -4.84 -20.87 2.97
CA GLN A 81 -4.52 -21.42 1.65
C GLN A 81 -4.86 -20.41 0.56
N PHE A 82 -6.02 -19.74 0.66
CA PHE A 82 -6.43 -18.73 -0.31
C PHE A 82 -5.52 -17.50 -0.30
N THR A 83 -5.01 -17.08 0.87
CA THR A 83 -4.04 -15.98 0.97
C THR A 83 -2.74 -16.31 0.23
N TYR A 84 -2.30 -17.57 0.29
CA TYR A 84 -1.19 -18.07 -0.53
C TYR A 84 -1.49 -18.03 -2.02
N LEU A 85 -2.66 -18.52 -2.43
CA LEU A 85 -3.08 -18.52 -3.83
C LEU A 85 -3.14 -17.10 -4.40
N MET A 86 -3.74 -16.15 -3.67
CA MET A 86 -3.78 -14.74 -4.07
C MET A 86 -2.37 -14.14 -4.20
N SER A 87 -1.46 -14.49 -3.29
CA SER A 87 -0.06 -14.05 -3.36
C SER A 87 0.63 -14.55 -4.63
N GLN A 88 0.45 -15.83 -4.98
CA GLN A 88 1.00 -16.40 -6.22
C GLN A 88 0.33 -15.81 -7.48
N ALA A 89 -0.98 -15.60 -7.47
CA ALA A 89 -1.71 -15.00 -8.59
C ALA A 89 -1.21 -13.59 -8.92
N ILE A 90 -0.98 -12.74 -7.90
CA ILE A 90 -0.40 -11.40 -8.10
C ILE A 90 0.97 -11.48 -8.78
N LEU A 91 1.82 -12.43 -8.39
CA LEU A 91 3.15 -12.62 -8.98
C LEU A 91 3.06 -13.13 -10.43
N ASN A 92 2.16 -14.08 -10.68
CA ASN A 92 1.91 -14.62 -12.02
C ASN A 92 1.44 -13.51 -12.97
N ILE A 93 0.46 -12.71 -12.56
CA ILE A 93 -0.04 -11.57 -13.33
C ILE A 93 1.09 -10.56 -13.58
N ASN A 94 1.88 -10.21 -12.56
CA ASN A 94 2.99 -9.26 -12.72
C ASN A 94 4.05 -9.76 -13.73
N ASN A 95 4.18 -11.07 -13.89
CA ASN A 95 5.08 -11.72 -14.84
C ASN A 95 4.40 -12.07 -16.18
N GLY A 96 3.18 -11.60 -16.43
CA GLY A 96 2.43 -11.86 -17.66
C GLY A 96 1.90 -13.29 -17.81
N LYS A 97 1.88 -14.08 -16.73
CA LYS A 97 1.48 -15.50 -16.71
C LYS A 97 0.04 -15.70 -16.22
N THR A 98 -0.93 -15.12 -16.90
CA THR A 98 -2.34 -15.06 -16.43
C THR A 98 -3.08 -16.39 -16.46
N THR A 99 -2.56 -17.40 -17.15
CA THR A 99 -3.13 -18.76 -17.23
C THR A 99 -2.34 -19.80 -16.43
N ALA A 100 -1.31 -19.37 -15.68
CA ALA A 100 -0.48 -20.29 -14.92
C ALA A 100 -1.29 -20.99 -13.81
N THR A 101 -1.00 -22.27 -13.62
CA THR A 101 -1.51 -23.08 -12.52
C THR A 101 -0.72 -22.79 -11.23
N ILE A 102 -1.40 -22.93 -10.10
CA ILE A 102 -0.88 -22.72 -8.76
C ILE A 102 -1.24 -23.96 -7.95
N ASN A 103 -0.22 -24.65 -7.45
CA ASN A 103 -0.42 -25.79 -6.54
C ASN A 103 -0.95 -25.28 -5.21
N ILE A 104 -2.01 -25.90 -4.70
CA ILE A 104 -2.46 -25.68 -3.34
C ILE A 104 -1.42 -26.33 -2.39
N ILE A 105 -1.12 -25.63 -1.30
CA ILE A 105 -0.21 -26.13 -0.26
C ILE A 105 -0.92 -26.03 1.08
N GLU A 106 -0.51 -26.85 2.03
CA GLU A 106 -0.95 -26.71 3.41
C GLU A 106 -0.42 -25.40 4.02
N VAL A 107 -1.33 -24.60 4.57
CA VAL A 107 -1.01 -23.35 5.26
C VAL A 107 -1.86 -23.26 6.52
N SER A 108 -1.20 -23.29 7.67
CA SER A 108 -1.84 -23.08 8.96
C SER A 108 -1.91 -21.60 9.35
N SER A 109 -2.75 -21.28 10.33
CA SER A 109 -2.96 -19.91 10.82
C SER A 109 -1.68 -19.31 11.42
N ALA A 110 -1.59 -17.98 11.44
CA ALA A 110 -0.54 -17.30 12.18
C ALA A 110 -0.73 -17.50 13.70
N PRO A 111 0.29 -17.94 14.45
CA PRO A 111 0.15 -18.21 15.88
C PRO A 111 -0.07 -16.94 16.72
N ASN A 112 0.54 -15.81 16.33
CA ASN A 112 0.42 -14.54 17.04
C ASN A 112 0.26 -13.38 16.05
N PRO A 113 -0.90 -13.27 15.37
CA PRO A 113 -1.10 -12.24 14.36
C PRO A 113 -1.06 -10.85 15.00
N THR A 114 -0.20 -9.99 14.47
CA THR A 114 0.00 -8.61 14.93
C THR A 114 0.19 -7.69 13.74
N GLY A 115 0.21 -6.38 13.98
CA GLY A 115 0.42 -5.39 12.94
C GLY A 115 -0.78 -4.48 12.77
N THR A 116 -0.52 -3.19 12.85
CA THR A 116 -1.54 -2.14 12.81
C THR A 116 -1.33 -1.18 11.63
N ALA A 117 -0.32 -1.47 10.80
CA ALA A 117 0.03 -0.63 9.67
C ALA A 117 -1.15 -0.54 8.69
N LYS A 118 -1.49 0.70 8.37
CA LYS A 118 -2.48 1.12 7.38
C LYS A 118 -1.82 2.15 6.48
N GLY A 119 -2.24 2.22 5.24
CA GLY A 119 -1.64 3.13 4.26
C GLY A 119 -1.57 2.51 2.88
N THR A 120 -0.91 3.19 1.97
CA THR A 120 -0.90 2.81 0.56
C THR A 120 0.41 2.12 0.18
N LEU A 121 0.30 0.95 -0.44
CA LEU A 121 1.41 0.23 -1.07
C LEU A 121 1.37 0.50 -2.58
N THR A 122 2.49 0.95 -3.15
CA THR A 122 2.64 1.03 -4.62
C THR A 122 2.64 -0.37 -5.24
N LYS A 123 2.47 -0.46 -6.56
CA LYS A 123 2.63 -1.71 -7.32
C LYS A 123 3.86 -2.51 -6.92
N SER A 124 5.03 -1.86 -6.92
CA SER A 124 6.27 -2.51 -6.50
C SER A 124 6.20 -3.03 -5.05
N ASN A 125 5.63 -2.25 -4.13
CA ASN A 125 5.59 -2.64 -2.72
C ASN A 125 4.59 -3.77 -2.42
N TYR A 126 3.39 -3.76 -3.01
CA TYR A 126 2.45 -4.86 -2.78
C TYR A 126 2.86 -6.13 -3.53
N VAL A 127 3.50 -6.02 -4.71
CA VAL A 127 4.08 -7.19 -5.40
C VAL A 127 5.22 -7.79 -4.57
N GLN A 128 6.09 -6.95 -3.99
CA GLN A 128 7.11 -7.44 -3.05
C GLN A 128 6.48 -8.09 -1.81
N SER A 129 5.38 -7.52 -1.29
CA SER A 129 4.65 -8.10 -0.15
C SER A 129 4.07 -9.47 -0.50
N ALA A 130 3.48 -9.63 -1.69
CA ALA A 130 3.01 -10.91 -2.20
C ALA A 130 4.14 -11.95 -2.34
N SER A 131 5.32 -11.53 -2.83
CA SER A 131 6.51 -12.39 -2.90
C SER A 131 6.97 -12.86 -1.51
N LYS A 132 7.14 -11.93 -0.56
CA LYS A 132 7.53 -12.25 0.83
C LYS A 132 6.53 -13.21 1.48
N MET A 133 5.23 -12.93 1.30
CA MET A 133 4.14 -13.72 1.86
C MET A 133 4.15 -15.14 1.32
N ALA A 134 4.19 -15.30 -0.01
CA ALA A 134 4.22 -16.61 -0.64
C ALA A 134 5.46 -17.44 -0.27
N ASN A 135 6.64 -16.81 -0.24
CA ASN A 135 7.87 -17.49 0.16
C ASN A 135 7.82 -17.92 1.63
N PHE A 136 7.31 -17.06 2.52
CA PHE A 136 7.16 -17.41 3.92
C PHE A 136 6.25 -18.63 4.10
N MET A 137 5.08 -18.66 3.45
CA MET A 137 4.15 -19.79 3.55
C MET A 137 4.72 -21.09 2.97
N LYS A 138 5.43 -21.02 1.83
CA LYS A 138 6.13 -22.19 1.26
C LYS A 138 7.17 -22.78 2.22
N THR A 139 7.91 -21.92 2.90
CA THR A 139 8.99 -22.36 3.80
C THR A 139 8.48 -22.80 5.17
N ASN A 140 7.44 -22.16 5.71
CA ASN A 140 7.03 -22.32 7.10
C ASN A 140 5.69 -23.05 7.28
N GLY A 141 4.97 -23.37 6.20
CA GLY A 141 3.67 -24.06 6.27
C GLY A 141 2.59 -23.29 7.04
N ARG A 142 2.75 -21.97 7.20
CA ARG A 142 1.84 -21.11 7.98
C ARG A 142 1.87 -19.66 7.54
N LEU A 143 0.82 -18.90 7.87
CA LEU A 143 0.84 -17.45 7.74
C LEU A 143 1.90 -16.81 8.67
N PRO A 144 2.58 -15.74 8.24
CA PRO A 144 3.44 -14.97 9.12
C PRO A 144 2.61 -14.23 10.16
N ASN A 145 3.21 -13.84 11.29
CA ASN A 145 2.51 -13.02 12.30
C ASN A 145 2.20 -11.61 11.78
N TYR A 146 2.97 -11.12 10.82
CA TYR A 146 2.78 -9.85 10.12
C TYR A 146 3.59 -9.84 8.83
N VAL A 147 3.27 -8.94 7.91
CA VAL A 147 4.11 -8.63 6.76
C VAL A 147 4.78 -7.28 6.98
N THR A 148 6.11 -7.27 6.99
CA THR A 148 6.90 -6.02 7.06
C THR A 148 6.91 -5.35 5.69
N THR A 149 6.39 -4.12 5.65
CA THR A 149 6.32 -3.29 4.44
C THR A 149 6.85 -1.89 4.69
N VAL A 150 6.89 -1.08 3.64
CA VAL A 150 7.24 0.35 3.72
C VAL A 150 6.25 1.17 4.55
N ILE A 151 5.02 0.70 4.76
CA ILE A 151 4.03 1.37 5.62
C ILE A 151 4.00 0.81 7.06
N GLY A 152 4.90 -0.13 7.38
CA GLY A 152 4.98 -0.79 8.67
C GLY A 152 4.56 -2.26 8.65
N LYS A 153 4.33 -2.83 9.85
CA LYS A 153 3.87 -4.22 10.03
C LYS A 153 2.37 -4.33 9.79
N ILE A 154 1.98 -5.03 8.74
CA ILE A 154 0.58 -5.26 8.38
C ILE A 154 0.15 -6.63 8.90
N ALA A 155 -1.01 -6.70 9.55
CA ALA A 155 -1.58 -7.98 9.98
C ALA A 155 -1.98 -8.88 8.80
N PRO A 156 -1.86 -10.21 8.92
CA PRO A 156 -2.09 -11.16 7.83
C PRO A 156 -3.47 -11.02 7.17
N GLN A 157 -4.51 -10.79 7.96
CA GLN A 157 -5.87 -10.63 7.43
C GLN A 157 -6.06 -9.35 6.61
N ASN A 158 -5.38 -8.27 7.00
CA ASN A 158 -5.49 -6.98 6.32
C ASN A 158 -4.73 -6.96 5.00
N ILE A 159 -3.59 -7.67 4.92
CA ILE A 159 -2.87 -7.84 3.66
C ILE A 159 -3.58 -8.84 2.74
N ALA A 160 -4.19 -9.92 3.27
CA ALA A 160 -5.03 -10.83 2.48
C ALA A 160 -6.22 -10.07 1.84
N TYR A 161 -6.89 -9.21 2.61
CA TYR A 161 -7.94 -8.34 2.09
C TYR A 161 -7.44 -7.28 1.08
N ALA A 162 -6.20 -6.80 1.22
CA ALA A 162 -5.61 -5.94 0.20
C ALA A 162 -5.33 -6.72 -1.10
N MET A 163 -4.87 -7.96 -1.00
CA MET A 163 -4.61 -8.83 -2.16
C MET A 163 -5.90 -9.17 -2.91
N SER A 164 -7.01 -9.40 -2.21
CA SER A 164 -8.29 -9.66 -2.88
C SER A 164 -8.75 -8.45 -3.70
N ARG A 165 -8.64 -7.23 -3.15
CA ARG A 165 -8.93 -5.98 -3.89
C ARG A 165 -8.01 -5.77 -5.09
N ILE A 166 -6.73 -6.15 -4.99
CA ILE A 166 -5.80 -6.09 -6.13
C ILE A 166 -6.28 -7.00 -7.27
N LEU A 167 -6.70 -8.21 -6.95
CA LEU A 167 -7.14 -9.20 -7.94
C LEU A 167 -8.51 -8.85 -8.53
N THR A 168 -9.46 -8.34 -7.73
CA THR A 168 -10.72 -7.80 -8.25
C THR A 168 -10.48 -6.61 -9.18
N PHE A 169 -9.58 -5.70 -8.82
CA PHE A 169 -9.20 -4.60 -9.73
C PHE A 169 -8.64 -5.12 -11.05
N TYR A 170 -7.80 -6.16 -11.00
CA TYR A 170 -7.23 -6.77 -12.21
C TYR A 170 -8.31 -7.35 -13.12
N GLU A 171 -9.29 -8.06 -12.54
CA GLU A 171 -10.45 -8.60 -13.26
C GLU A 171 -11.20 -7.52 -14.04
N GLU A 172 -11.44 -6.38 -13.39
CA GLU A 172 -12.22 -5.27 -13.96
C GLU A 172 -11.44 -4.43 -14.99
N ASN A 173 -10.11 -4.36 -14.86
CA ASN A 173 -9.29 -3.38 -15.58
C ASN A 173 -8.23 -3.98 -16.51
N GLY A 174 -8.04 -5.32 -16.49
CA GLY A 174 -7.03 -6.02 -17.29
C GLY A 174 -5.58 -5.69 -16.92
N ARG A 175 -5.34 -4.95 -15.83
CA ARG A 175 -4.01 -4.56 -15.36
C ARG A 175 -3.97 -4.49 -13.84
N LEU A 176 -2.79 -4.73 -13.26
CA LEU A 176 -2.59 -4.55 -11.83
C LEU A 176 -2.74 -3.06 -11.45
N PRO A 177 -3.31 -2.74 -10.28
CA PRO A 177 -3.48 -1.35 -9.85
C PRO A 177 -2.13 -0.69 -9.57
N ASN A 178 -2.01 0.61 -9.78
CA ASN A 178 -0.75 1.32 -9.49
C ASN A 178 -0.44 1.35 -7.99
N TYR A 179 -1.46 1.18 -7.15
CA TYR A 179 -1.35 1.10 -5.71
C TYR A 179 -2.56 0.38 -5.09
N VAL A 180 -2.42 -0.08 -3.85
CA VAL A 180 -3.53 -0.56 -3.01
C VAL A 180 -3.45 0.09 -1.64
N THR A 181 -4.59 0.46 -1.06
CA THR A 181 -4.65 0.97 0.31
C THR A 181 -4.94 -0.16 1.28
N VAL A 182 -4.00 -0.47 2.17
CA VAL A 182 -4.17 -1.40 3.29
C VAL A 182 -4.91 -0.67 4.42
N GLN A 183 -6.00 -1.28 4.88
CA GLN A 183 -6.82 -0.75 5.97
C GLN A 183 -6.80 -1.75 7.14
N ASN A 184 -7.00 -1.27 8.36
CA ASN A 184 -7.31 -2.15 9.49
C ASN A 184 -8.83 -2.35 9.59
N ALA A 185 -9.40 -2.91 8.52
CA ALA A 185 -10.85 -3.07 8.37
C ALA A 185 -11.32 -4.48 8.75
N ILE A 186 -10.39 -5.44 8.83
CA ILE A 186 -10.70 -6.84 9.06
C ILE A 186 -10.21 -7.25 10.45
N GLN A 187 -11.14 -7.67 11.28
CA GLN A 187 -10.86 -8.13 12.63
C GLN A 187 -10.12 -9.48 12.58
N SER A 188 -9.11 -9.64 13.43
CA SER A 188 -8.48 -10.94 13.64
C SER A 188 -9.52 -11.89 14.24
N THR A 189 -9.80 -13.01 13.57
CA THR A 189 -10.55 -14.11 14.16
C THR A 189 -9.63 -14.91 15.07
N SER A 190 -9.21 -14.30 16.16
CA SER A 190 -8.60 -15.02 17.28
C SER A 190 -9.75 -15.35 18.23
N SER A 191 -9.98 -16.65 18.41
CA SER A 191 -10.90 -17.31 19.34
C SER A 191 -11.41 -16.46 20.53
N VAL A 192 -12.74 -16.37 20.63
CA VAL A 192 -13.61 -16.15 21.80
C VAL A 192 -12.95 -15.69 23.11
N SER A 193 -13.30 -14.49 23.56
CA SER A 193 -13.51 -14.20 24.99
C SER A 193 -14.51 -13.06 25.17
N THR A 194 -15.47 -13.34 26.03
CA THR A 194 -16.60 -12.55 26.53
C THR A 194 -16.24 -11.19 27.15
N GLY A 195 -17.16 -10.23 27.02
CA GLY A 195 -17.50 -9.34 28.14
C GLY A 195 -17.22 -7.85 27.99
N GLN A 196 -18.33 -7.10 28.08
CA GLN A 196 -18.48 -5.79 28.73
C GLN A 196 -18.25 -4.53 27.88
N GLY A 197 -19.37 -3.83 27.67
CA GLY A 197 -19.47 -2.70 26.77
C GLY A 197 -19.10 -1.36 27.37
N SER A 198 -19.20 -0.35 26.52
CA SER A 198 -19.58 1.01 26.91
C SER A 198 -20.29 1.67 25.74
N THR A 199 -21.45 2.20 26.09
CA THR A 199 -22.44 2.89 25.28
C THR A 199 -21.93 4.20 24.68
N SER A 200 -22.33 4.38 23.42
CA SER A 200 -22.52 5.57 22.58
C SER A 200 -22.30 6.96 23.17
N ASN A 201 -21.75 7.85 22.32
CA ASN A 201 -22.53 9.03 21.95
C ASN A 201 -22.25 9.48 20.52
N SER A 202 -23.30 9.43 19.70
CA SER A 202 -23.35 9.98 18.35
C SER A 202 -23.64 11.46 18.44
N ASN A 203 -22.88 12.29 17.73
CA ASN A 203 -23.37 13.59 17.28
C ASN A 203 -23.00 13.78 15.81
N SER A 204 -24.06 13.78 15.00
CA SER A 204 -24.05 13.92 13.55
C SER A 204 -23.63 15.33 13.14
N SER A 205 -22.59 15.44 12.31
CA SER A 205 -22.40 16.58 11.41
C SER A 205 -21.68 16.07 10.16
N GLY A 206 -22.25 16.38 9.00
CA GLY A 206 -22.01 15.74 7.70
C GLY A 206 -20.55 15.42 7.41
N THR A 207 -20.19 14.16 7.59
CA THR A 207 -18.86 13.64 7.28
C THR A 207 -18.95 13.01 5.90
N ILE A 208 -18.19 13.55 4.95
CA ILE A 208 -18.00 12.94 3.63
C ILE A 208 -17.40 11.55 3.86
N SER A 209 -18.26 10.54 3.88
CA SER A 209 -17.90 9.13 3.93
C SER A 209 -17.49 8.67 2.53
N ASP A 210 -16.39 9.24 2.02
CA ASP A 210 -15.63 8.65 0.92
C ASP A 210 -14.53 7.76 1.52
N PRO A 211 -14.63 6.42 1.39
CA PRO A 211 -13.64 5.47 1.90
C PRO A 211 -12.20 5.77 1.45
N GLY A 212 -12.02 6.43 0.30
CA GLY A 212 -10.71 6.80 -0.27
C GLY A 212 -9.99 7.92 0.50
N LEU A 213 -10.72 8.74 1.26
CA LEU A 213 -10.18 9.92 1.95
C LEU A 213 -9.76 9.65 3.39
N SER A 214 -10.21 8.54 3.98
CA SER A 214 -9.90 8.17 5.37
C SER A 214 -8.40 8.08 5.68
N GLN A 215 -7.58 7.64 4.72
CA GLN A 215 -6.11 7.59 4.86
C GLN A 215 -5.46 8.98 4.95
N TYR A 216 -6.15 10.00 4.45
CA TYR A 216 -5.70 11.38 4.45
C TYR A 216 -6.20 12.15 5.67
N LEU A 217 -6.77 11.47 6.67
CA LEU A 217 -7.20 12.02 7.95
C LEU A 217 -6.36 11.54 9.14
N VAL A 218 -5.50 10.53 8.95
CA VAL A 218 -4.81 9.85 10.06
C VAL A 218 -3.41 10.41 10.31
N ALA A 219 -2.92 10.27 11.55
CA ALA A 219 -1.54 10.58 11.91
C ALA A 219 -0.53 9.68 11.18
N THR A 220 0.67 10.21 10.93
CA THR A 220 1.86 9.48 10.46
C THR A 220 3.10 9.94 11.22
N ALA A 221 4.26 9.31 11.01
CA ALA A 221 5.47 9.55 11.81
C ALA A 221 5.88 11.03 11.90
N ASN A 222 5.80 11.76 10.79
CA ASN A 222 6.13 13.19 10.69
C ASN A 222 4.88 14.07 10.50
N CYS A 223 3.68 13.47 10.59
CA CYS A 223 2.39 14.14 10.58
C CYS A 223 1.63 13.79 11.87
N GLN A 224 2.05 14.35 12.99
CA GLN A 224 1.54 14.04 14.33
C GLN A 224 0.14 14.64 14.59
N VAL A 225 -0.88 14.19 13.85
CA VAL A 225 -2.28 14.67 13.94
C VAL A 225 -2.86 14.54 15.36
N ASN A 226 -2.43 13.53 16.10
CA ASN A 226 -2.92 13.24 17.46
C ASN A 226 -2.14 13.99 18.55
N ASP A 227 -1.17 14.83 18.18
CA ASP A 227 -0.44 15.63 19.16
C ASP A 227 -1.37 16.71 19.74
N PRO A 228 -1.43 16.89 21.08
CA PRO A 228 -2.32 17.85 21.71
C PRO A 228 -2.13 19.29 21.21
N SER A 229 -0.89 19.70 20.91
CA SER A 229 -0.59 21.06 20.43
C SER A 229 -1.13 21.28 19.01
N ILE A 230 -1.07 20.25 18.16
CA ILE A 230 -1.63 20.27 16.80
C ILE A 230 -3.15 20.31 16.87
N GLN A 231 -3.79 19.46 17.67
CA GLN A 231 -5.25 19.43 17.81
C GLN A 231 -5.79 20.74 18.38
N SER A 232 -5.14 21.29 19.42
CA SER A 232 -5.54 22.55 20.05
C SER A 232 -5.44 23.71 19.06
N LEU A 233 -4.34 23.79 18.30
CA LEU A 233 -4.18 24.85 17.32
C LEU A 233 -5.17 24.70 16.15
N ALA A 234 -5.37 23.48 15.63
CA ALA A 234 -6.34 23.25 14.56
C ALA A 234 -7.76 23.66 14.99
N ALA A 235 -8.17 23.31 16.22
CA ALA A 235 -9.44 23.75 16.79
C ALA A 235 -9.52 25.28 16.91
N GLN A 236 -8.46 25.93 17.40
CA GLN A 236 -8.40 27.39 17.51
C GLN A 236 -8.54 28.09 16.14
N LEU A 237 -7.78 27.63 15.14
CA LEU A 237 -7.78 28.24 13.80
C LEU A 237 -9.11 28.06 13.06
N THR A 238 -9.87 27.03 13.42
CA THR A 238 -11.14 26.69 12.74
C THR A 238 -12.38 27.05 13.54
N ASN A 239 -12.21 27.63 14.73
CA ASN A 239 -13.30 28.00 15.61
C ASN A 239 -14.23 29.04 14.94
N GLY A 240 -15.54 28.76 14.94
CA GLY A 240 -16.56 29.61 14.32
C GLY A 240 -16.59 29.61 12.78
N LEU A 241 -15.72 28.85 12.11
CA LEU A 241 -15.74 28.72 10.64
C LEU A 241 -16.66 27.59 10.21
N ASN A 242 -17.53 27.87 9.23
CA ASN A 242 -18.62 26.97 8.87
C ASN A 242 -18.30 26.12 7.63
N SER A 243 -17.53 26.65 6.68
CA SER A 243 -17.17 25.90 5.45
C SER A 243 -15.81 25.20 5.55
N THR A 244 -15.67 24.08 4.85
CA THR A 244 -14.39 23.36 4.70
C THR A 244 -13.32 24.27 4.08
N TRP A 245 -13.71 25.11 3.12
CA TRP A 245 -12.83 26.09 2.48
C TRP A 245 -12.28 27.14 3.46
N GLU A 246 -13.13 27.73 4.30
CA GLU A 246 -12.68 28.71 5.31
C GLU A 246 -11.70 28.09 6.29
N LYS A 247 -11.99 26.86 6.76
CA LYS A 247 -11.09 26.11 7.65
C LYS A 247 -9.74 25.81 6.99
N ALA A 248 -9.76 25.28 5.76
CA ALA A 248 -8.56 25.00 4.98
C ALA A 248 -7.72 26.26 4.74
N LYS A 249 -8.37 27.38 4.38
CA LYS A 249 -7.73 28.67 4.12
C LYS A 249 -7.11 29.27 5.38
N ALA A 250 -7.81 29.20 6.52
CA ALA A 250 -7.30 29.68 7.80
C ALA A 250 -6.04 28.91 8.23
N ILE A 251 -6.07 27.57 8.13
CA ILE A 251 -4.91 26.71 8.42
C ILE A 251 -3.74 27.03 7.49
N PHE A 252 -3.99 27.06 6.19
CA PHE A 252 -2.95 27.36 5.20
C PHE A 252 -2.29 28.73 5.46
N ASN A 253 -3.10 29.79 5.62
CA ASN A 253 -2.60 31.15 5.84
C ASN A 253 -1.77 31.21 7.11
N TRP A 254 -2.25 30.60 8.21
CA TRP A 254 -1.53 30.63 9.46
C TRP A 254 -0.16 29.96 9.35
N VAL A 255 -0.06 28.79 8.69
CA VAL A 255 1.25 28.13 8.51
C VAL A 255 2.17 28.97 7.63
N ARG A 256 1.65 29.51 6.52
CA ARG A 256 2.41 30.37 5.59
C ARG A 256 2.97 31.62 6.29
N ASP A 257 2.19 32.21 7.18
CA ASP A 257 2.50 33.50 7.80
C ASP A 257 3.27 33.34 9.13
N SER A 258 3.18 32.17 9.78
CA SER A 258 3.77 31.93 11.11
C SER A 258 5.02 31.06 11.12
N ILE A 259 5.42 30.49 9.98
CA ILE A 259 6.59 29.61 9.86
C ILE A 259 7.58 30.21 8.86
N SER A 260 8.81 30.44 9.31
CA SER A 260 9.89 30.94 8.45
C SER A 260 10.51 29.83 7.62
N TYR A 261 10.87 30.10 6.37
CA TYR A 261 11.59 29.12 5.56
C TYR A 261 13.06 29.00 6.01
N SER A 262 13.54 27.77 6.16
CA SER A 262 14.96 27.46 6.37
C SER A 262 15.37 26.25 5.54
N PHE A 263 16.56 26.32 4.94
CA PHE A 263 17.04 25.27 4.06
C PHE A 263 17.75 24.16 4.83
N TYR A 264 17.27 22.93 4.68
CA TYR A 264 17.91 21.69 5.07
C TYR A 264 17.32 20.53 4.27
N TYR A 265 18.01 19.40 4.24
CA TYR A 265 17.57 18.21 3.52
C TYR A 265 16.50 17.45 4.30
N ASN A 266 15.51 16.93 3.56
CA ASN A 266 14.48 16.00 4.03
C ASN A 266 13.70 16.50 5.27
N THR A 267 12.94 15.61 5.90
CA THR A 267 12.25 15.90 7.14
C THR A 267 13.26 16.01 8.30
N ARG A 268 13.17 17.06 9.11
CA ARG A 268 13.97 17.20 10.34
C ARG A 268 13.11 17.26 11.60
N TYR A 269 11.98 17.96 11.53
CA TYR A 269 11.19 18.30 12.71
C TYR A 269 9.81 17.63 12.74
N GLY A 270 9.26 17.28 11.57
CA GLY A 270 7.86 16.87 11.44
C GLY A 270 6.91 17.96 11.94
N ALA A 271 5.60 17.67 11.95
CA ALA A 271 4.59 18.68 12.25
C ALA A 271 4.77 19.37 13.62
N THR A 272 4.99 18.60 14.69
CA THR A 272 5.09 19.16 16.05
C THR A 272 6.39 19.95 16.26
N GLY A 273 7.51 19.44 15.74
CA GLY A 273 8.76 20.19 15.80
C GLY A 273 8.67 21.48 14.98
N THR A 274 8.04 21.47 13.80
CA THR A 274 7.81 22.71 13.03
C THR A 274 6.96 23.72 13.78
N LEU A 275 5.89 23.25 14.45
CA LEU A 275 5.06 24.09 15.30
C LEU A 275 5.85 24.70 16.46
N GLN A 276 6.78 23.95 17.05
CA GLN A 276 7.63 24.43 18.14
C GLN A 276 8.69 25.43 17.67
N TYR A 277 9.44 25.10 16.61
CA TYR A 277 10.62 25.86 16.18
C TYR A 277 10.30 27.05 15.27
N ARG A 278 9.10 27.09 14.67
CA ARG A 278 8.66 28.19 13.79
C ARG A 278 9.57 28.44 12.58
N SER A 279 10.36 27.45 12.21
CA SER A 279 11.23 27.48 11.04
C SER A 279 11.32 26.09 10.41
N ALA A 280 11.18 26.01 9.09
CA ALA A 280 11.14 24.73 8.39
C ALA A 280 11.51 24.81 6.90
N ASN A 281 11.87 23.67 6.30
CA ASN A 281 11.97 23.51 4.85
C ASN A 281 10.60 23.13 4.23
N CYS A 282 10.58 22.78 2.95
CA CYS A 282 9.34 22.41 2.24
C CYS A 282 8.64 21.16 2.80
N CYS A 283 9.38 20.13 3.21
CA CYS A 283 8.81 18.89 3.77
C CYS A 283 8.10 19.17 5.09
N ASP A 284 8.78 19.88 5.99
CA ASP A 284 8.29 20.19 7.33
C ASP A 284 7.16 21.24 7.32
N HIS A 285 7.16 22.20 6.37
CA HIS A 285 5.99 23.03 6.10
C HIS A 285 4.79 22.19 5.68
N ALA A 286 4.97 21.28 4.73
CA ALA A 286 3.89 20.41 4.28
C ALA A 286 3.38 19.51 5.43
N HIS A 287 4.26 19.01 6.29
CA HIS A 287 3.88 18.23 7.47
C HIS A 287 2.95 18.98 8.40
N LEU A 288 3.28 20.23 8.72
CA LEU A 288 2.44 21.05 9.61
C LEU A 288 1.10 21.40 8.98
N VAL A 289 1.07 21.79 7.70
CA VAL A 289 -0.18 22.04 6.96
C VAL A 289 -1.07 20.80 6.99
N VAL A 290 -0.53 19.63 6.63
CA VAL A 290 -1.28 18.38 6.58
C VAL A 290 -1.76 17.98 7.98
N ALA A 291 -0.93 18.11 9.01
CA ALA A 291 -1.30 17.71 10.36
C ALA A 291 -2.45 18.56 10.92
N LEU A 292 -2.40 19.88 10.75
CA LEU A 292 -3.46 20.80 11.18
C LEU A 292 -4.76 20.56 10.39
N ALA A 293 -4.65 20.38 9.06
CA ALA A 293 -5.82 20.09 8.21
C ALA A 293 -6.51 18.78 8.64
N ARG A 294 -5.72 17.71 8.85
CA ARG A 294 -6.22 16.41 9.32
C ARG A 294 -6.87 16.49 10.69
N ALA A 295 -6.27 17.23 11.62
CA ALA A 295 -6.82 17.46 12.95
C ALA A 295 -8.16 18.24 12.90
N ALA A 296 -8.34 19.10 11.89
CA ALA A 296 -9.60 19.79 11.62
C ALA A 296 -10.61 18.95 10.80
N GLY A 297 -10.33 17.67 10.52
CA GLY A 297 -11.19 16.79 9.75
C GLY A 297 -11.14 16.99 8.24
N ILE A 298 -10.13 17.71 7.73
CA ILE A 298 -9.93 17.98 6.30
C ILE A 298 -8.94 16.95 5.75
N PRO A 299 -9.33 16.09 4.78
CA PRO A 299 -8.40 15.16 4.18
C PRO A 299 -7.25 15.93 3.50
N ALA A 300 -6.01 15.63 3.89
CA ALA A 300 -4.82 16.28 3.37
C ALA A 300 -3.73 15.28 3.01
N ARG A 301 -2.97 15.56 1.95
CA ARG A 301 -1.92 14.68 1.41
C ARG A 301 -0.70 15.47 0.95
N TYR A 302 0.37 14.78 0.58
CA TYR A 302 1.61 15.38 0.10
C TYR A 302 1.75 15.21 -1.40
N LYS A 303 2.38 16.18 -2.05
CA LYS A 303 2.91 16.11 -3.41
C LYS A 303 4.41 16.30 -3.38
N HIS A 304 5.11 15.56 -4.22
CA HIS A 304 6.54 15.69 -4.44
C HIS A 304 6.80 15.85 -5.93
N GLY A 305 7.65 16.79 -6.30
CA GLY A 305 8.05 16.98 -7.68
C GLY A 305 9.39 17.68 -7.81
N ILE A 306 9.86 17.77 -9.04
CA ILE A 306 10.92 18.70 -9.44
C ILE A 306 10.25 19.97 -9.94
N CYS A 307 10.50 21.10 -9.28
CA CYS A 307 9.82 22.37 -9.51
C CYS A 307 10.82 23.48 -9.88
N THR A 308 10.45 24.33 -10.84
CA THR A 308 11.29 25.44 -11.31
C THR A 308 10.88 26.75 -10.63
N PHE A 309 11.74 27.23 -9.75
CA PHE A 309 11.68 28.52 -9.09
C PHE A 309 12.50 29.55 -9.87
N SER A 310 12.34 30.83 -9.56
CA SER A 310 13.21 31.89 -10.10
C SER A 310 14.69 31.70 -9.72
N SER A 311 14.96 31.01 -8.62
CA SER A 311 16.32 30.70 -8.15
C SER A 311 16.93 29.45 -8.78
N GLY A 312 16.15 28.62 -9.48
CA GLY A 312 16.61 27.36 -10.05
C GLY A 312 15.56 26.25 -9.95
N THR A 313 15.97 25.04 -10.36
CA THR A 313 15.11 23.84 -10.35
C THR A 313 15.51 22.92 -9.20
N TYR A 314 14.55 22.58 -8.34
CA TYR A 314 14.80 21.81 -7.12
C TYR A 314 13.74 20.74 -6.89
N GLY A 315 14.08 19.71 -6.09
CA GLY A 315 13.08 18.87 -5.47
C GLY A 315 12.23 19.68 -4.48
N HIS A 316 10.91 19.53 -4.56
CA HIS A 316 9.97 20.30 -3.74
C HIS A 316 8.81 19.43 -3.27
N VAL A 317 8.38 19.67 -2.03
CA VAL A 317 7.24 19.01 -1.42
C VAL A 317 6.24 20.05 -0.96
N TRP A 318 4.96 19.81 -1.25
CA TRP A 318 3.87 20.65 -0.78
C TRP A 318 2.66 19.81 -0.37
N ALA A 319 1.71 20.43 0.34
CA ALA A 319 0.47 19.80 0.74
C ALA A 319 -0.63 19.97 -0.33
N GLU A 320 -1.57 19.04 -0.39
CA GLU A 320 -2.87 19.20 -1.03
C GLU A 320 -3.98 18.93 -0.02
N LEU A 321 -5.03 19.75 -0.01
CA LEU A 321 -6.19 19.64 0.89
C LEU A 321 -7.43 19.34 0.06
N TYR A 322 -8.26 18.41 0.52
CA TYR A 322 -9.51 18.06 -0.11
C TYR A 322 -10.63 18.94 0.43
N VAL A 323 -11.16 19.80 -0.43
CA VAL A 323 -12.23 20.75 -0.11
C VAL A 323 -13.33 20.59 -1.15
N ASP A 324 -14.55 20.37 -0.70
CA ASP A 324 -15.77 20.33 -1.51
C ASP A 324 -15.65 19.48 -2.79
N GLY A 325 -15.08 18.27 -2.66
CA GLY A 325 -14.96 17.32 -3.76
C GLY A 325 -13.64 17.37 -4.52
N LYS A 326 -12.75 18.32 -4.24
CA LYS A 326 -11.55 18.60 -5.05
C LYS A 326 -10.28 18.78 -4.20
N TRP A 327 -9.14 18.35 -4.75
CA TRP A 327 -7.83 18.62 -4.18
C TRP A 327 -7.31 20.00 -4.59
N TYR A 328 -6.92 20.80 -3.61
CA TYR A 328 -6.32 22.12 -3.78
C TYR A 328 -4.89 22.13 -3.23
N SER A 329 -3.94 22.65 -4.02
CA SER A 329 -2.56 22.85 -3.57
C SER A 329 -2.48 23.83 -2.41
N ALA A 330 -1.71 23.48 -1.38
CA ALA A 330 -1.49 24.26 -0.18
C ALA A 330 0.02 24.33 0.10
N ASP A 331 0.74 25.00 -0.79
CA ASP A 331 2.17 25.25 -0.65
C ASP A 331 2.41 26.49 0.24
N ALA A 332 2.58 26.26 1.54
CA ALA A 332 2.76 27.31 2.54
C ALA A 332 4.20 27.86 2.61
N THR A 333 5.10 27.49 1.70
CA THR A 333 6.52 27.89 1.77
C THR A 333 6.81 29.33 1.35
N SER A 334 5.81 30.05 0.83
CA SER A 334 5.99 31.42 0.35
C SER A 334 4.75 32.27 0.56
N SER A 335 4.97 33.52 0.99
CA SER A 335 3.94 34.56 1.10
C SER A 335 3.25 34.88 -0.24
N ARG A 336 3.88 34.55 -1.37
CA ARG A 336 3.29 34.72 -2.72
C ARG A 336 2.17 33.71 -3.02
N ASN A 337 2.09 32.62 -2.26
CA ASN A 337 1.11 31.57 -2.48
C ASN A 337 -0.18 31.84 -1.71
N SER A 338 -1.28 31.33 -2.26
CA SER A 338 -2.58 31.25 -1.58
C SER A 338 -3.15 29.84 -1.73
N LEU A 339 -4.11 29.45 -0.89
CA LEU A 339 -4.73 28.13 -1.01
C LEU A 339 -5.31 27.95 -2.43
N GLY A 340 -4.87 26.90 -3.13
CA GLY A 340 -5.26 26.58 -4.49
C GLY A 340 -4.44 27.28 -5.59
N VAL A 341 -3.59 28.27 -5.25
CA VAL A 341 -2.82 29.05 -6.23
C VAL A 341 -1.35 29.16 -5.80
N ILE A 342 -0.46 28.65 -6.65
CA ILE A 342 0.99 28.70 -6.44
C ILE A 342 1.58 29.74 -7.38
N ASN A 343 2.26 30.73 -6.80
CA ASN A 343 3.00 31.78 -7.52
C ASN A 343 4.50 31.76 -7.22
N SER A 344 4.96 30.86 -6.35
CA SER A 344 6.37 30.79 -5.95
C SER A 344 7.27 30.05 -6.95
N TRP A 345 6.70 29.19 -7.79
CA TRP A 345 7.36 28.41 -8.84
C TRP A 345 6.43 28.18 -10.04
N ASN A 346 7.00 27.83 -11.20
CA ASN A 346 6.25 27.58 -12.42
C ASN A 346 5.55 26.21 -12.37
N THR A 347 4.23 26.22 -12.19
CA THR A 347 3.44 24.98 -12.09
C THR A 347 3.32 24.22 -13.40
N ALA A 348 3.52 24.88 -14.56
CA ALA A 348 3.42 24.25 -15.87
C ALA A 348 4.63 23.37 -16.22
N THR A 349 5.77 23.58 -15.57
CA THR A 349 7.01 22.86 -15.86
C THR A 349 7.37 21.81 -14.80
N ALA A 350 6.51 21.61 -13.81
CA ALA A 350 6.82 20.69 -12.72
C ALA A 350 6.69 19.22 -13.13
N THR A 351 7.72 18.44 -12.82
CA THR A 351 7.69 16.98 -12.96
C THR A 351 7.20 16.37 -11.66
N ILE A 352 5.98 15.82 -11.65
CA ILE A 352 5.39 15.19 -10.46
C ILE A 352 6.02 13.81 -10.25
N LEU A 353 6.68 13.64 -9.11
CA LEU A 353 7.34 12.39 -8.72
C LEU A 353 6.44 11.51 -7.85
N GLY A 354 5.50 12.09 -7.11
CA GLY A 354 4.54 11.28 -6.36
C GLY A 354 3.51 12.06 -5.56
N THR A 355 2.55 11.29 -5.04
CA THR A 355 1.48 11.75 -4.15
C THR A 355 1.39 10.80 -2.98
N TYR A 356 1.39 11.30 -1.75
CA TYR A 356 1.60 10.48 -0.56
C TYR A 356 0.63 10.80 0.57
N ALA A 357 0.19 9.77 1.31
CA ALA A 357 -0.48 9.95 2.60
C ALA A 357 0.54 10.16 3.74
N SER A 358 1.77 9.65 3.59
CA SER A 358 2.93 9.91 4.44
C SER A 358 4.15 10.05 3.55
N LEU A 359 5.00 11.06 3.79
CA LEU A 359 6.27 11.16 3.09
C LEU A 359 7.18 9.99 3.49
N PRO A 360 7.96 9.42 2.54
CA PRO A 360 8.87 8.32 2.81
C PRO A 360 10.31 8.76 3.18
N PHE A 361 10.57 10.06 3.32
CA PHE A 361 11.91 10.64 3.55
C PHE A 361 11.90 11.83 4.52
#